data_AF-A0A5C9EK42-F1
#
_entry.id   AF-A0A5C9EK42-F1
#
_cell.length_a   1.000
_cell.length_b   1.000
_cell.length_c   1.000
_cell.angle_alpha   90.00
_cell.angle_beta   90.00
_cell.angle_gamma   90.00
#
_symmetry.space_group_name_H-M   'P 1'
#
loop_
_entity.id
_entity.type
_entity.pdbx_description
1 polymer ?
#
loop_
_entity_poly.entity_id
_entity_poly.type
_entity_poly.pdbx_seq_one_letter_code
_entity_poly.pdbx_strand_id
1 'polypeptide(L)'
;MSIDWDKVESSPNSKVKLVGKDLLELKNKIADLEEDNFKKEEQTLKLQEKLATTERSFKDIINKATQTEKNLKIKISALQEKLSAAESQIEKQGRRLANLMGSSIDIMSEAPSGDEPVNPYIKGFDSIFNEFNSLRKDVEQIRLTHRNEFKINKHEISQVNDRLDNLIGTFEETIPETNKEIERLKEELKVKDKQIKVTKENLDEAILSKDQIIQKLESDLEAKIEEINELNSTVDALYTQISEFKNTPKVIGKIIDAVKHKGSISDKELEKILEKGMKKYQ
;
A
#
# COMPACT_ATOMS: atom_id res chain seq x y z
N MET A 1 20.89 -35.88 2.43
CA MET A 1 22.18 -36.05 1.75
C MET A 1 22.85 -34.69 1.71
N SER A 2 24.06 -34.55 2.26
CA SER A 2 24.82 -33.30 2.18
C SER A 2 25.77 -33.42 0.98
N ILE A 3 25.65 -32.54 0.00
CA ILE A 3 26.54 -32.51 -1.17
C ILE A 3 27.74 -31.64 -0.81
N ASP A 4 28.93 -32.22 -0.93
CA ASP A 4 30.20 -31.58 -0.63
C ASP A 4 30.69 -30.80 -1.87
N TRP A 5 30.33 -29.51 -1.92
CA TRP A 5 30.48 -28.64 -3.09
C TRP A 5 31.95 -28.39 -3.48
N ASP A 6 32.86 -28.34 -2.50
CA ASP A 6 34.30 -28.13 -2.71
C ASP A 6 34.93 -29.29 -3.52
N LYS A 7 34.35 -30.48 -3.39
CA LYS A 7 34.80 -31.71 -4.06
C LYS A 7 34.30 -31.80 -5.51
N VAL A 8 33.15 -31.21 -5.80
CA VAL A 8 32.58 -31.11 -7.15
C VAL A 8 33.37 -30.11 -8.00
N GLU A 9 33.91 -29.06 -7.37
CA GLU A 9 34.71 -28.03 -8.01
C GLU A 9 36.11 -28.52 -8.42
N SER A 10 36.68 -29.48 -7.69
CA SER A 10 38.08 -29.90 -7.82
C SER A 10 38.33 -31.07 -8.78
N SER A 11 37.37 -31.99 -9.02
CA SER A 11 37.56 -33.07 -10.01
C SER A 11 36.25 -33.58 -10.63
N PRO A 12 35.71 -32.93 -11.68
CA PRO A 12 34.40 -33.28 -12.20
C PRO A 12 34.45 -34.23 -13.42
N ASN A 13 33.77 -35.37 -13.31
CA ASN A 13 33.43 -36.28 -14.43
C ASN A 13 32.53 -35.54 -15.44
N SER A 14 32.69 -35.76 -16.76
CA SER A 14 31.90 -35.15 -17.85
C SER A 14 30.37 -35.04 -17.62
N LYS A 15 29.69 -36.05 -17.06
CA LYS A 15 28.25 -35.95 -16.69
C LYS A 15 28.01 -35.09 -15.45
N VAL A 16 28.92 -35.15 -14.47
CA VAL A 16 28.91 -34.31 -13.26
C VAL A 16 29.28 -32.85 -13.57
N LYS A 17 30.04 -32.59 -14.64
CA LYS A 17 30.34 -31.22 -15.12
C LYS A 17 29.09 -30.47 -15.60
N LEU A 18 28.21 -31.15 -16.35
CA LEU A 18 26.99 -30.53 -16.87
C LEU A 18 25.99 -30.25 -15.74
N VAL A 19 25.68 -31.27 -14.93
CA VAL A 19 24.77 -31.13 -13.78
C VAL A 19 25.33 -30.18 -12.73
N GLY A 20 26.64 -30.20 -12.48
CA GLY A 20 27.29 -29.28 -11.54
C GLY A 20 27.24 -27.83 -12.01
N LYS A 21 27.34 -27.57 -13.32
CA LYS A 21 27.22 -26.23 -13.89
C LYS A 21 25.79 -25.69 -13.77
N ASP A 22 24.79 -26.51 -14.07
CA ASP A 22 23.38 -26.12 -13.95
C ASP A 22 22.98 -25.87 -12.48
N LEU A 23 23.50 -26.68 -11.56
CA LEU A 23 23.31 -26.48 -10.11
C LEU A 23 24.00 -25.21 -9.60
N LEU A 24 25.19 -24.88 -10.12
CA LEU A 24 25.87 -23.63 -9.78
C LEU A 24 25.11 -22.42 -10.29
N GLU A 25 24.56 -22.49 -11.50
CA GLU A 25 23.73 -21.44 -12.09
C GLU A 25 22.42 -21.25 -11.30
N LEU A 26 21.78 -22.34 -10.89
CA LEU A 26 20.63 -22.31 -9.99
C LEU A 26 20.96 -21.68 -8.64
N LYS A 27 22.10 -22.04 -8.04
CA LYS A 27 22.56 -21.45 -6.77
C LYS A 27 22.77 -19.94 -6.89
N ASN A 28 23.42 -19.49 -7.96
CA ASN A 28 23.65 -18.07 -8.21
C ASN A 28 22.31 -17.33 -8.41
N LYS A 29 21.40 -17.93 -9.19
CA LYS A 29 20.07 -17.36 -9.40
C LYS A 29 19.23 -17.30 -8.13
N ILE A 30 19.35 -18.29 -7.25
CA ILE A 30 18.73 -18.25 -5.92
C ILE A 30 19.31 -17.11 -5.10
N ALA A 31 20.64 -16.95 -5.07
CA ALA A 31 21.29 -15.86 -4.35
C ALA A 31 20.87 -14.47 -4.87
N ASP A 32 20.78 -14.29 -6.19
CA ASP A 32 20.31 -13.05 -6.81
C ASP A 32 18.84 -12.76 -6.43
N LEU A 33 17.99 -13.79 -6.46
CA LEU A 33 16.58 -13.66 -6.07
C LEU A 33 16.41 -13.35 -4.58
N GLU A 34 17.24 -13.94 -3.72
CA GLU A 34 17.26 -13.65 -2.28
C GLU A 34 17.68 -12.20 -2.01
N GLU A 35 18.71 -11.71 -2.71
CA GLU A 35 19.14 -10.31 -2.59
C GLU A 35 18.07 -9.33 -3.09
N ASP A 36 17.43 -9.62 -4.22
CA ASP A 36 16.33 -8.81 -4.76
C ASP A 36 15.11 -8.82 -3.84
N ASN A 37 14.77 -9.95 -3.22
CA ASN A 37 13.70 -10.02 -2.22
C ASN A 37 14.05 -9.19 -0.99
N PHE A 38 15.28 -9.27 -0.50
CA PHE A 38 15.73 -8.46 0.63
C PHE A 38 15.60 -6.96 0.35
N LYS A 39 16.02 -6.51 -0.84
CA LYS A 39 15.86 -5.09 -1.27
C LYS A 39 14.39 -4.68 -1.35
N LYS A 40 13.51 -5.56 -1.84
CA LYS A 40 12.07 -5.29 -1.90
C LYS A 40 11.43 -5.22 -0.51
N GLU A 41 11.83 -6.09 0.41
CA GLU A 41 11.38 -6.04 1.81
C GLU A 41 11.82 -4.73 2.48
N GLU A 42 13.08 -4.31 2.28
CA GLU A 42 13.58 -3.04 2.79
C GLU A 42 12.79 -1.84 2.25
N GLN A 43 12.48 -1.84 0.95
CA GLN A 43 11.63 -0.80 0.34
C GLN A 43 10.21 -0.82 0.90
N THR A 44 9.65 -2.01 1.13
CA THR A 44 8.31 -2.18 1.70
C THR A 44 8.24 -1.60 3.12
N LEU A 45 9.27 -1.86 3.94
CA LEU A 45 9.38 -1.28 5.28
C LEU A 45 9.47 0.26 5.24
N LYS A 46 10.30 0.82 4.35
CA LYS A 46 10.40 2.28 4.17
C LYS A 46 9.08 2.91 3.73
N LEU A 47 8.32 2.24 2.85
CA LEU A 47 7.01 2.70 2.42
C LEU A 47 5.97 2.61 3.55
N GLN A 48 5.98 1.54 4.35
CA GLN A 48 5.12 1.42 5.53
C GLN A 48 5.40 2.51 6.56
N GLU A 49 6.68 2.83 6.82
CA GLU A 49 7.05 3.91 7.72
C GLU A 49 6.57 5.27 7.20
N LYS A 50 6.81 5.57 5.92
CA LYS A 50 6.29 6.79 5.28
C LYS A 50 4.77 6.87 5.39
N LEU A 51 4.06 5.78 5.10
CA LEU A 51 2.60 5.72 5.23
C LEU A 51 2.16 6.04 6.67
N ALA A 52 2.76 5.41 7.66
CA ALA A 52 2.45 5.65 9.07
C ALA A 52 2.72 7.11 9.50
N THR A 53 3.81 7.72 9.01
CA THR A 53 4.07 9.15 9.27
C THR A 53 3.04 10.06 8.60
N THR A 54 2.63 9.76 7.36
CA THR A 54 1.60 10.52 6.67
C THR A 54 0.23 10.38 7.35
N GLU A 55 -0.16 9.18 7.78
CA GLU A 55 -1.41 8.95 8.52
C GLU A 55 -1.47 9.74 9.83
N ARG A 56 -0.36 9.79 10.58
CA ARG A 56 -0.26 10.63 11.78
C ARG A 56 -0.42 12.10 11.45
N SER A 57 0.25 12.58 10.41
CA SER A 57 0.15 13.99 9.99
C SER A 57 -1.27 14.37 9.56
N PHE A 58 -1.97 13.49 8.83
CA PHE A 58 -3.37 13.71 8.45
C PHE A 58 -4.28 13.75 9.66
N LYS A 59 -4.07 12.85 10.64
CA LYS A 59 -4.84 12.84 11.88
C LYS A 59 -4.68 14.14 12.66
N ASP A 60 -3.46 14.68 12.73
CA ASP A 60 -3.19 15.96 13.38
C ASP A 60 -3.84 17.15 12.65
N ILE A 61 -3.80 17.14 11.32
CA ILE A 61 -4.47 18.16 10.48
C ILE A 61 -5.98 18.10 10.70
N ILE A 62 -6.58 16.91 10.69
CA ILE A 62 -8.03 16.72 10.93
C ILE A 62 -8.41 17.22 12.32
N ASN A 63 -7.62 16.90 13.34
CA ASN A 63 -7.87 17.37 14.71
C ASN A 63 -7.81 18.90 14.81
N LYS A 64 -6.80 19.53 14.18
CA LYS A 64 -6.68 20.99 14.13
C LYS A 64 -7.86 21.62 13.39
N ALA A 65 -8.22 21.10 12.22
CA ALA A 65 -9.34 21.58 11.42
C ALA A 65 -10.66 21.51 12.22
N THR A 66 -10.91 20.37 12.87
CA THR A 66 -12.10 20.17 13.72
C THR A 66 -12.14 21.16 14.89
N GLN A 67 -10.99 21.45 15.50
CA GLN A 67 -10.92 22.43 16.59
C GLN A 67 -11.16 23.86 16.09
N THR A 68 -10.59 24.22 14.94
CA THR A 68 -10.83 25.53 14.32
C THR A 68 -12.30 25.70 13.94
N GLU A 69 -12.94 24.66 13.40
CA GLU A 69 -14.37 24.66 13.07
C GLU A 69 -15.22 24.92 14.31
N LYS A 70 -14.95 24.22 15.42
CA LYS A 70 -15.64 24.46 16.70
C LYS A 70 -15.47 25.91 17.18
N ASN A 71 -14.25 26.44 17.13
CA ASN A 71 -13.97 27.81 17.54
C ASN A 71 -14.70 28.84 16.67
N LEU A 72 -14.73 28.62 15.35
CA LEU A 72 -15.46 29.48 14.42
C LEU A 72 -16.97 29.41 14.67
N LYS A 73 -17.52 28.22 14.91
CA LYS A 73 -18.94 28.05 15.24
C LYS A 73 -19.34 28.82 16.50
N ILE A 74 -18.52 28.77 17.55
CA ILE A 74 -18.73 29.57 18.77
C ILE A 74 -18.72 31.07 18.45
N LYS A 75 -17.74 31.55 17.67
CA LYS A 75 -17.66 32.96 17.28
C LYS A 75 -18.87 33.41 16.45
N ILE A 76 -19.33 32.58 15.51
CA ILE A 76 -20.51 32.85 14.69
C ILE A 76 -21.75 32.99 15.58
N SER A 77 -21.96 32.08 16.52
CA SER A 77 -23.10 32.17 17.45
C SER A 77 -23.05 33.44 18.30
N ALA A 78 -21.87 33.82 18.82
CA ALA A 78 -21.71 35.05 19.59
C ALA A 78 -21.99 36.32 18.76
N LEU A 79 -21.59 36.32 17.48
CA LEU A 79 -21.88 37.43 16.57
C LEU A 79 -23.37 37.51 16.22
N GLN A 80 -24.04 36.38 16.02
CA GLN A 80 -25.49 36.33 15.78
C GLN A 80 -26.28 36.90 16.96
N GLU A 81 -25.87 36.58 18.19
CA GLU A 81 -26.50 37.13 19.40
C GLU A 81 -26.31 38.65 19.50
N LYS A 82 -25.09 39.14 19.26
CA LYS A 82 -24.81 40.59 19.22
C LYS A 82 -25.62 41.31 18.14
N LEU A 83 -25.76 40.71 16.96
CA LEU A 83 -26.55 41.26 15.86
C LEU A 83 -28.02 41.39 16.25
N SER A 84 -28.60 40.33 16.81
CA SER A 84 -29.99 40.34 17.29
C SER A 84 -30.23 41.39 18.38
N ALA A 85 -29.26 41.55 19.31
CA ALA A 85 -29.33 42.59 20.33
C ALA A 85 -29.28 44.01 19.74
N ALA A 86 -28.41 44.25 18.76
CA ALA A 86 -28.30 45.54 18.07
C ALA A 86 -29.58 45.86 17.27
N GLU A 87 -30.13 44.88 16.55
CA GLU A 87 -31.40 45.02 15.82
C GLU A 87 -32.55 45.40 16.75
N SER A 88 -32.65 44.76 17.92
CA SER A 88 -33.67 45.10 18.93
C SER A 88 -33.49 46.53 19.48
N GLN A 89 -32.26 47.01 19.65
CA GLN A 89 -32.01 48.38 20.07
C GLN A 89 -32.42 49.39 18.99
N ILE A 90 -32.08 49.13 17.73
CA ILE A 90 -32.47 49.97 16.59
C ILE A 90 -34.00 50.05 16.52
N GLU A 91 -34.69 48.92 16.68
CA GLU A 91 -36.16 48.90 16.68
C GLU A 91 -36.76 49.72 17.83
N LYS A 92 -36.21 49.60 19.05
CA LYS A 92 -36.63 50.41 20.20
C LYS A 92 -36.41 51.91 19.96
N GLN A 93 -35.27 52.28 19.39
CA GLN A 93 -34.96 53.67 19.05
C GLN A 93 -35.90 54.20 17.95
N GLY A 94 -36.18 53.38 16.92
CA GLY A 94 -37.15 53.71 15.87
C GLY A 94 -38.55 53.97 16.41
N ARG A 95 -39.03 53.14 17.34
CA ARG A 95 -40.32 53.37 18.03
C ARG A 95 -40.33 54.64 18.86
N ARG A 96 -39.25 54.94 19.58
CA ARG A 96 -39.11 56.20 20.35
C ARG A 96 -39.16 57.43 19.45
N LEU A 97 -38.45 57.40 18.32
CA LEU A 97 -38.49 58.47 17.32
C LEU A 97 -39.89 58.68 16.74
N ALA A 98 -40.58 57.60 16.40
CA ALA A 98 -41.96 57.67 15.89
C ALA A 98 -42.91 58.31 16.92
N ASN A 99 -42.80 57.94 18.20
CA ASN A 99 -43.62 58.52 19.27
C ASN A 99 -43.31 60.01 19.50
N LEU A 100 -42.04 60.41 19.45
CA LEU A 100 -41.66 61.83 19.59
C LEU A 100 -42.19 62.68 18.41
N MET A 101 -42.13 62.15 17.19
CA MET A 101 -42.64 62.85 16.01
C MET A 101 -44.18 62.90 15.98
N GLY A 102 -44.88 61.87 16.47
CA GLY A 102 -46.34 61.89 16.65
C GLY A 102 -46.78 62.93 17.68
N SER A 103 -46.14 62.97 18.84
CA SER A 103 -46.47 63.95 19.90
C SER A 103 -46.15 65.40 19.51
N SER A 104 -45.19 65.64 18.62
CA SER A 104 -44.87 66.98 18.15
C SER A 104 -45.91 67.55 17.19
N ILE A 105 -46.66 66.69 16.49
CA ILE A 105 -47.77 67.09 15.61
C ILE A 105 -48.98 67.52 16.45
N ASP A 106 -49.27 66.83 17.56
CA ASP A 106 -50.39 67.19 18.44
C ASP A 106 -50.14 68.48 19.23
N ILE A 107 -48.89 68.73 19.67
CA ILE A 107 -48.54 69.96 20.43
C ILE A 107 -48.61 71.23 19.55
N MET A 108 -48.48 71.11 18.23
CA MET A 108 -48.67 72.27 17.33
C MET A 108 -50.14 72.58 17.01
N SER A 109 -51.10 71.73 17.45
CA SER A 109 -52.53 71.89 17.16
C SER A 109 -53.37 72.54 18.28
N GLU A 110 -52.80 72.77 19.47
CA GLU A 110 -53.47 73.52 20.55
C GLU A 110 -52.61 74.70 21.02
N ALA A 111 -52.84 75.87 20.44
CA ALA A 111 -52.38 77.14 20.97
C ALA A 111 -53.39 77.65 22.03
N PRO A 112 -52.99 77.83 23.31
CA PRO A 112 -53.85 78.47 24.29
C PRO A 112 -53.79 79.99 24.16
N SER A 113 -54.97 80.59 24.09
CA SER A 113 -55.21 82.03 24.15
C SER A 113 -54.98 82.59 25.55
N GLY A 114 -54.25 83.71 25.63
CA GLY A 114 -54.53 84.83 26.53
C GLY A 114 -54.10 84.72 28.00
N ASP A 115 -53.14 85.57 28.37
CA ASP A 115 -52.92 86.17 29.69
C ASP A 115 -52.53 85.27 30.88
N GLU A 116 -51.29 84.76 30.87
CA GLU A 116 -50.55 84.38 32.08
C GLU A 116 -49.07 84.80 31.98
N PRO A 117 -48.37 85.06 33.10
CA PRO A 117 -47.09 85.78 33.10
C PRO A 117 -46.03 84.98 32.34
N VAL A 118 -45.27 85.66 31.47
CA VAL A 118 -44.27 85.17 30.49
C VAL A 118 -43.13 84.28 31.08
N ASN A 119 -43.13 84.00 32.38
CA ASN A 119 -42.04 83.36 33.12
C ASN A 119 -41.92 81.81 32.95
N PRO A 120 -43.00 81.00 32.85
CA PRO A 120 -42.90 79.55 32.62
C PRO A 120 -42.42 79.19 31.21
N TYR A 121 -42.82 79.99 30.21
CA TYR A 121 -42.46 79.80 28.81
C TYR A 121 -40.97 80.05 28.55
N ILE A 122 -40.36 81.00 29.26
CA ILE A 122 -38.91 81.25 29.20
C ILE A 122 -38.12 80.06 29.78
N LYS A 123 -38.56 79.50 30.91
CA LYS A 123 -37.93 78.29 31.49
C LYS A 123 -38.07 77.05 30.62
N GLY A 124 -39.23 76.88 29.96
CA GLY A 124 -39.44 75.82 28.98
C GLY A 124 -38.49 75.96 27.79
N PHE A 125 -38.30 77.19 27.30
CA PHE A 125 -37.38 77.48 26.20
C PHE A 125 -35.92 77.22 26.58
N ASP A 126 -35.50 77.61 27.79
CA ASP A 126 -34.15 77.31 28.31
C ASP A 126 -33.91 75.80 28.45
N SER A 127 -34.92 75.05 28.89
CA SER A 127 -34.84 73.58 28.96
C SER A 127 -34.69 72.95 27.58
N ILE A 128 -35.52 73.36 26.63
CA ILE A 128 -35.47 72.89 25.24
C ILE A 128 -34.13 73.25 24.60
N PHE A 129 -33.62 74.47 24.85
CA PHE A 129 -32.35 74.91 24.32
C PHE A 129 -31.17 74.12 24.90
N ASN A 130 -31.21 73.78 26.19
CA ASN A 130 -30.22 72.92 26.82
C ASN A 130 -30.27 71.49 26.30
N GLU A 131 -31.46 70.92 26.11
CA GLU A 131 -31.65 69.61 25.49
C GLU A 131 -31.16 69.60 24.04
N PHE A 132 -31.46 70.64 23.25
CA PHE A 132 -30.97 70.80 21.88
C PHE A 132 -29.44 70.84 21.85
N ASN A 133 -28.82 71.57 22.77
CA ASN A 133 -27.36 71.63 22.88
C ASN A 133 -26.73 70.30 23.32
N SER A 134 -27.40 69.54 24.20
CA SER A 134 -26.99 68.19 24.56
C SER A 134 -27.07 67.25 23.37
N LEU A 135 -28.22 67.25 22.67
CA LEU A 135 -28.44 66.42 21.50
C LEU A 135 -27.46 66.76 20.37
N ARG A 136 -27.14 68.04 20.18
CA ARG A 136 -26.12 68.48 19.23
C ARG A 136 -24.73 67.91 19.58
N LYS A 137 -24.36 67.90 20.86
CA LYS A 137 -23.11 67.29 21.33
C LYS A 137 -23.12 65.77 21.12
N ASP A 138 -24.23 65.11 21.41
CA ASP A 138 -24.38 63.66 21.23
C ASP A 138 -24.26 63.28 19.75
N VAL A 139 -24.89 64.04 18.84
CA VAL A 139 -24.78 63.84 17.39
C VAL A 139 -23.35 64.05 16.90
N GLU A 140 -22.65 65.07 17.40
CA GLU A 140 -21.21 65.30 17.10
C GLU A 140 -20.35 64.11 17.56
N GLN A 141 -20.58 63.60 18.77
CA GLN A 141 -19.87 62.43 19.30
C GLN A 141 -20.14 61.17 18.46
N ILE A 142 -21.41 60.88 18.15
CA ILE A 142 -21.80 59.76 17.29
C ILE A 142 -21.13 59.86 15.91
N ARG A 143 -21.08 61.06 15.35
CA ARG A 143 -20.43 61.30 14.05
C ARG A 143 -18.92 61.03 14.11
N LEU A 144 -18.26 61.41 15.20
CA LEU A 144 -16.84 61.14 15.42
C LEU A 144 -16.56 59.65 15.62
N THR A 145 -17.36 58.95 16.44
CA THR A 145 -17.21 57.51 16.67
C THR A 145 -17.43 56.72 15.39
N HIS A 146 -18.52 56.96 14.66
CA HIS A 146 -18.79 56.30 13.37
C HIS A 146 -17.69 56.57 12.35
N ARG A 147 -17.14 57.79 12.30
CA ARG A 147 -16.02 58.11 11.39
C ARG A 147 -14.76 57.31 11.73
N ASN A 148 -14.49 57.10 13.02
CA ASN A 148 -13.33 56.32 13.46
C ASN A 148 -13.55 54.82 13.21
N GLU A 149 -14.72 54.29 13.55
CA GLU A 149 -15.09 52.89 13.27
C GLU A 149 -15.04 52.59 11.77
N PHE A 150 -15.57 53.49 10.93
CA PHE A 150 -15.50 53.31 9.48
C PHE A 150 -14.05 53.25 8.96
N LYS A 151 -13.14 54.06 9.51
CA LYS A 151 -11.71 54.01 9.15
C LYS A 151 -11.07 52.70 9.58
N ILE A 152 -11.36 52.24 10.81
CA ILE A 152 -10.85 50.97 11.34
C ILE A 152 -11.35 49.81 10.47
N ASN A 153 -12.66 49.72 10.25
CA ASN A 153 -13.26 48.67 9.42
C ASN A 153 -12.70 48.69 8.00
N LYS A 154 -12.50 49.88 7.40
CA LYS A 154 -11.89 50.00 6.07
C LYS A 154 -10.46 49.44 6.06
N HIS A 155 -9.68 49.71 7.10
CA HIS A 155 -8.32 49.20 7.21
C HIS A 155 -8.31 47.67 7.40
N GLU A 156 -9.18 47.14 8.25
CA GLU A 156 -9.32 45.69 8.47
C GLU A 156 -9.75 44.96 7.20
N ILE A 157 -10.72 45.51 6.46
CA ILE A 157 -11.15 44.97 5.16
C ILE A 157 -9.97 44.94 4.18
N SER A 158 -9.16 45.99 4.13
CA SER A 158 -7.97 46.03 3.28
C SER A 158 -6.98 44.92 3.65
N GLN A 159 -6.67 44.74 4.94
CA GLN A 159 -5.76 43.69 5.38
C GLN A 159 -6.28 42.29 5.08
N VAL A 160 -7.60 42.08 5.20
CA VAL A 160 -8.24 40.80 4.88
C VAL A 160 -8.15 40.53 3.37
N ASN A 161 -8.39 41.54 2.53
CA ASN A 161 -8.25 41.42 1.09
C ASN A 161 -6.80 41.09 0.69
N ASP A 162 -5.81 41.78 1.25
CA ASP A 162 -4.40 41.50 0.95
C ASP A 162 -4.01 40.06 1.32
N ARG A 163 -4.53 39.54 2.44
CA ARG A 163 -4.31 38.14 2.84
C ARG A 163 -5.00 37.15 1.91
N LEU A 164 -6.20 37.48 1.44
CA LEU A 164 -6.95 36.67 0.48
C LEU A 164 -6.22 36.61 -0.87
N ASP A 165 -5.75 37.73 -1.38
CA ASP A 165 -5.02 37.79 -2.65
C ASP A 165 -3.72 36.99 -2.60
N ASN A 166 -2.97 37.08 -1.49
CA ASN A 166 -1.78 36.26 -1.28
C ASN A 166 -2.12 34.76 -1.25
N LEU A 167 -3.20 34.38 -0.57
CA LEU A 167 -3.62 32.98 -0.50
C LEU A 167 -4.08 32.46 -1.86
N ILE A 168 -4.82 33.27 -2.62
CA ILE A 168 -5.21 32.97 -4.00
C ILE A 168 -3.97 32.74 -4.85
N GLY A 169 -2.99 33.64 -4.81
CA GLY A 169 -1.73 33.49 -5.54
C GLY A 169 -1.00 32.19 -5.19
N THR A 170 -0.90 31.83 -3.90
CA THR A 170 -0.28 30.56 -3.50
C THR A 170 -1.02 29.34 -4.03
N PHE A 171 -2.35 29.38 -4.10
CA PHE A 171 -3.13 28.28 -4.68
C PHE A 171 -2.98 28.22 -6.20
N GLU A 172 -2.95 29.37 -6.87
CA GLU A 172 -2.73 29.45 -8.32
C GLU A 172 -1.37 28.91 -8.75
N GLU A 173 -0.34 29.00 -7.89
CA GLU A 173 0.98 28.41 -8.15
C GLU A 173 1.05 26.92 -7.79
N THR A 174 0.52 26.52 -6.62
CA THR A 174 0.66 25.15 -6.12
C THR A 174 -0.26 24.14 -6.81
N ILE A 175 -1.45 24.55 -7.26
CA ILE A 175 -2.41 23.65 -7.94
C ILE A 175 -1.84 23.14 -9.28
N PRO A 176 -1.29 23.98 -10.18
CA PRO A 176 -0.68 23.51 -11.42
C PRO A 176 0.53 22.60 -11.20
N GLU A 177 1.39 22.91 -10.23
CA GLU A 177 2.57 22.10 -9.92
C GLU A 177 2.18 20.71 -9.41
N THR A 178 1.24 20.65 -8.47
CA THR A 178 0.72 19.37 -7.96
C THR A 178 0.01 18.58 -9.05
N ASN A 179 -0.74 19.22 -9.94
CA ASN A 179 -1.36 18.55 -11.09
C ASN A 179 -0.32 17.99 -12.08
N LYS A 180 0.76 18.72 -12.36
CA LYS A 180 1.85 18.20 -13.21
C LYS A 180 2.50 16.96 -12.59
N GLU A 181 2.73 16.97 -11.29
CA GLU A 181 3.31 15.81 -10.59
C GLU A 181 2.36 14.62 -10.58
N ILE A 182 1.04 14.84 -10.41
CA ILE A 182 0.03 13.79 -10.52
C ILE A 182 0.06 13.15 -11.90
N GLU A 183 0.11 13.94 -12.98
CA GLU A 183 0.17 13.39 -14.35
C GLU A 183 1.48 12.64 -14.62
N ARG A 184 2.61 13.13 -14.08
CA ARG A 184 3.89 12.42 -14.15
C ARG A 184 3.80 11.05 -13.49
N LEU A 185 3.26 10.98 -12.28
CA LEU A 185 3.10 9.75 -11.52
C LEU A 185 2.13 8.76 -12.20
N LYS A 186 1.05 9.26 -12.81
CA LYS A 186 0.12 8.41 -13.59
C LYS A 186 0.81 7.75 -14.78
N GLU A 187 1.62 8.49 -15.52
CA GLU A 187 2.32 7.92 -16.69
C GLU A 187 3.41 6.94 -16.24
N GLU A 188 4.13 7.23 -15.16
CA GLU A 188 5.09 6.30 -14.55
C GLU A 188 4.42 4.99 -14.13
N LEU A 189 3.25 5.06 -13.50
CA LEU A 189 2.48 3.89 -13.07
C LEU A 189 2.02 3.05 -14.27
N LYS A 190 1.55 3.70 -15.35
CA LYS A 190 1.17 3.04 -16.60
C LYS A 190 2.33 2.31 -17.27
N VAL A 191 3.53 2.89 -17.24
CA VAL A 191 4.75 2.24 -17.75
C VAL A 191 5.10 1.03 -16.90
N LYS A 192 5.03 1.15 -15.57
CA LYS A 192 5.29 0.03 -14.65
C LYS A 192 4.29 -1.11 -14.82
N ASP A 193 3.00 -0.82 -15.00
CA ASP A 193 1.98 -1.83 -15.26
C ASP A 193 2.26 -2.63 -16.55
N LYS A 194 2.66 -1.93 -17.62
CA LYS A 194 3.08 -2.58 -18.86
C LYS A 194 4.30 -3.47 -18.65
N GLN A 195 5.29 -2.98 -17.89
CA GLN A 195 6.50 -3.75 -17.58
C GLN A 195 6.16 -5.01 -16.78
N ILE A 196 5.32 -4.91 -15.76
CA ILE A 196 4.84 -6.05 -14.96
C ILE A 196 4.15 -7.08 -15.85
N LYS A 197 3.29 -6.63 -16.76
CA LYS A 197 2.57 -7.52 -17.68
C LYS A 197 3.55 -8.31 -18.57
N VAL A 198 4.51 -7.64 -19.19
CA VAL A 198 5.54 -8.28 -20.03
C VAL A 198 6.39 -9.25 -19.22
N THR A 199 6.83 -8.86 -18.02
CA THR A 199 7.61 -9.74 -17.15
C THR A 199 6.82 -10.99 -16.75
N LYS A 200 5.52 -10.84 -16.47
CA LYS A 200 4.66 -11.97 -16.16
C LYS A 200 4.53 -12.93 -17.34
N GLU A 201 4.25 -12.42 -18.53
CA GLU A 201 4.17 -13.22 -19.76
C GLU A 201 5.48 -14.00 -20.01
N ASN A 202 6.64 -13.35 -19.87
CA ASN A 202 7.95 -13.99 -20.01
C ASN A 202 8.20 -15.08 -18.95
N LEU A 203 7.74 -14.87 -17.70
CA LEU A 203 7.87 -15.87 -16.65
C LEU A 203 6.97 -17.07 -16.91
N ASP A 204 5.73 -16.85 -17.35
CA ASP A 204 4.79 -17.91 -17.70
C ASP A 204 5.35 -18.77 -18.86
N GLU A 205 5.93 -18.15 -19.90
CA GLU A 205 6.63 -18.86 -20.98
C GLU A 205 7.83 -19.68 -20.49
N ALA A 206 8.64 -19.11 -19.60
CA ALA A 206 9.80 -19.80 -19.03
C ALA A 206 9.40 -21.00 -18.15
N ILE A 207 8.31 -20.88 -17.39
CA ILE A 207 7.74 -21.98 -16.59
C ILE A 207 7.27 -23.09 -17.53
N LEU A 208 6.47 -22.77 -18.55
CA LEU A 208 5.99 -23.75 -19.52
C LEU A 208 7.14 -24.49 -20.23
N SER A 209 8.20 -23.77 -20.62
CA SER A 209 9.38 -24.40 -21.21
C SER A 209 10.11 -25.34 -20.24
N LYS A 210 10.21 -24.96 -18.96
CA LYS A 210 10.85 -25.80 -17.94
C LYS A 210 10.01 -27.04 -17.62
N ASP A 211 8.69 -26.91 -17.55
CA ASP A 211 7.78 -28.04 -17.32
C ASP A 211 7.89 -29.08 -18.44
N GLN A 212 8.01 -28.64 -19.70
CA GLN A 212 8.26 -29.54 -20.84
C GLN A 212 9.60 -30.28 -20.73
N ILE A 213 10.65 -29.61 -20.24
CA ILE A 213 11.96 -30.24 -20.03
C ILE A 213 11.87 -31.27 -18.90
N ILE A 214 11.19 -30.93 -17.80
CA ILE A 214 10.96 -31.84 -16.68
C ILE A 214 10.22 -33.10 -17.15
N GLN A 215 9.13 -32.95 -17.90
CA GLN A 215 8.38 -34.09 -18.45
C GLN A 215 9.25 -35.00 -19.34
N LYS A 216 10.13 -34.43 -20.16
CA LYS A 216 11.07 -35.22 -20.97
C LYS A 216 12.06 -35.98 -20.09
N LEU A 217 12.61 -35.33 -19.07
CA LEU A 217 13.55 -35.97 -18.15
C LEU A 217 12.88 -37.07 -17.32
N GLU A 218 11.63 -36.89 -16.90
CA GLU A 218 10.84 -37.90 -16.21
C GLU A 218 10.61 -39.11 -17.11
N SER A 219 10.20 -38.90 -18.37
CA SER A 219 10.03 -39.98 -19.35
C SER A 219 11.33 -40.73 -19.65
N ASP A 220 12.45 -40.01 -19.81
CA ASP A 220 13.77 -40.61 -20.02
C ASP A 220 14.23 -41.43 -18.80
N LEU A 221 13.93 -40.96 -17.59
CA LEU A 221 14.22 -41.67 -16.34
C LEU A 221 13.40 -42.96 -16.23
N GLU A 222 12.11 -42.91 -16.54
CA GLU A 222 11.24 -44.10 -16.57
C GLU A 222 11.76 -45.14 -17.56
N ALA A 223 12.13 -44.72 -18.77
CA ALA A 223 12.70 -45.63 -19.77
C ALA A 223 14.00 -46.30 -19.29
N LYS A 224 14.86 -45.55 -18.59
CA LYS A 224 16.10 -46.09 -18.02
C LYS A 224 15.86 -47.04 -16.85
N ILE A 225 14.85 -46.78 -16.03
CA ILE A 225 14.45 -47.70 -14.95
C ILE A 225 14.00 -49.02 -15.56
N GLU A 226 13.23 -48.98 -16.65
CA GLU A 226 12.78 -50.20 -17.34
C GLU A 226 13.95 -50.98 -17.93
N GLU A 227 14.89 -50.29 -18.61
CA GLU A 227 16.12 -50.91 -19.14
C GLU A 227 16.94 -51.59 -18.03
N ILE A 228 17.06 -50.95 -16.87
CA ILE A 228 17.74 -51.54 -15.70
C ILE A 228 17.02 -52.79 -15.20
N ASN A 229 15.68 -52.77 -15.15
CA ASN A 229 14.89 -53.92 -14.73
C ASN A 229 15.07 -55.11 -15.69
N GLU A 230 15.05 -54.87 -16.99
CA GLU A 230 15.31 -55.89 -18.02
C GLU A 230 16.73 -56.48 -17.90
N LEU A 231 17.73 -55.62 -17.71
CA LEU A 231 19.11 -56.03 -17.50
C LEU A 231 19.27 -56.86 -16.23
N ASN A 232 18.64 -56.45 -15.13
CA ASN A 232 18.67 -57.21 -13.87
C ASN A 232 18.02 -58.59 -14.04
N SER A 233 16.88 -58.68 -14.72
CA SER A 233 16.25 -59.98 -15.03
C SER A 233 17.16 -60.89 -15.87
N THR A 234 17.86 -60.32 -16.84
CA THR A 234 18.84 -61.04 -17.67
C THR A 234 20.02 -61.53 -16.83
N VAL A 235 20.53 -60.70 -15.93
CA VAL A 235 21.63 -61.03 -15.02
C VAL A 235 21.21 -62.18 -14.08
N ASP A 236 20.01 -62.15 -13.52
CA ASP A 236 19.48 -63.22 -12.67
C ASP A 236 19.34 -64.55 -13.43
N ALA A 237 18.87 -64.49 -14.69
CA ALA A 237 18.79 -65.67 -15.55
C ALA A 237 20.18 -66.25 -15.84
N LEU A 238 21.18 -65.41 -16.14
CA LEU A 238 22.57 -65.85 -16.34
C LEU A 238 23.18 -66.43 -15.07
N TYR A 239 22.93 -65.85 -13.90
CA TYR A 239 23.38 -66.40 -12.63
C TYR A 239 22.79 -67.79 -12.37
N THR A 240 21.51 -67.98 -12.69
CA THR A 240 20.84 -69.29 -12.63
C THR A 240 21.53 -70.29 -13.55
N GLN A 241 21.76 -69.95 -14.83
CA GLN A 241 22.48 -70.82 -15.77
C GLN A 241 23.91 -71.17 -15.28
N ILE A 242 24.68 -70.18 -14.82
CA ILE A 242 26.05 -70.41 -14.30
C ILE A 242 26.02 -71.38 -13.12
N SER A 243 25.03 -71.23 -12.22
CA SER A 243 24.88 -72.12 -11.07
C SER A 243 24.66 -73.58 -11.50
N GLU A 244 23.88 -73.80 -12.57
CA GLU A 244 23.65 -75.13 -13.15
C GLU A 244 24.94 -75.70 -13.76
N PHE A 245 25.70 -74.89 -14.50
CA PHE A 245 26.94 -75.31 -15.16
C PHE A 245 28.13 -75.53 -14.21
N LYS A 246 28.13 -74.95 -13.00
CA LYS A 246 29.25 -75.02 -12.05
C LYS A 246 29.64 -76.44 -11.64
N ASN A 247 28.71 -77.39 -11.69
CA ASN A 247 28.96 -78.79 -11.32
C ASN A 247 29.34 -79.68 -12.50
N THR A 248 29.13 -79.23 -13.73
CA THR A 248 29.43 -79.98 -14.95
C THR A 248 30.89 -80.45 -15.02
N PRO A 249 31.92 -79.65 -14.68
CA PRO A 249 33.31 -80.12 -14.69
C PRO A 249 33.59 -81.23 -13.66
N LYS A 250 32.95 -81.19 -12.49
CA LYS A 250 33.10 -82.24 -11.45
C LYS A 250 32.41 -83.53 -11.87
N VAL A 251 31.25 -83.43 -12.51
CA VAL A 251 30.53 -84.57 -13.07
C VAL A 251 31.34 -85.21 -14.19
N ILE A 252 31.86 -84.39 -15.13
CA ILE A 252 32.74 -84.83 -16.21
C ILE A 252 34.01 -85.49 -15.64
N GLY A 253 34.65 -84.90 -14.62
CA GLY A 253 35.83 -85.49 -13.97
C GLY A 253 35.55 -86.89 -13.42
N LYS A 254 34.42 -87.09 -12.73
CA LYS A 254 34.00 -88.41 -12.23
C LYS A 254 33.73 -89.41 -13.35
N ILE A 255 33.14 -88.96 -14.46
CA ILE A 255 32.93 -89.80 -15.65
C ILE A 255 34.28 -90.20 -16.24
N ILE A 256 35.20 -89.24 -16.45
CA ILE A 256 36.54 -89.50 -16.97
C ILE A 256 37.30 -90.49 -16.09
N ASP A 257 37.28 -90.32 -14.77
CA ASP A 257 37.96 -91.23 -13.84
C ASP A 257 37.37 -92.65 -13.90
N ALA A 258 36.04 -92.77 -13.93
CA ALA A 258 35.39 -94.07 -14.07
C ALA A 258 35.69 -94.76 -15.41
N VAL A 259 35.76 -94.01 -16.52
CA VAL A 259 36.20 -94.53 -17.83
C VAL A 259 37.67 -94.94 -17.80
N LYS A 260 38.57 -94.12 -17.21
CA LYS A 260 40.00 -94.46 -17.10
C LYS A 260 40.25 -95.76 -16.32
N HIS A 261 39.46 -96.03 -15.28
CA HIS A 261 39.65 -97.21 -14.45
C HIS A 261 38.95 -98.47 -14.99
N LYS A 262 37.83 -98.34 -15.71
CA LYS A 262 37.03 -99.49 -16.17
C LYS A 262 37.01 -99.70 -17.69
N GLY A 263 37.54 -98.78 -18.49
CA GLY A 263 37.51 -98.81 -19.95
C GLY A 263 36.15 -98.43 -20.57
N SER A 264 35.04 -98.77 -19.91
CA SER A 264 33.67 -98.38 -20.29
C SER A 264 32.81 -98.14 -19.05
N ILE A 265 31.77 -97.31 -19.19
CA ILE A 265 30.75 -97.06 -18.16
C ILE A 265 29.41 -97.62 -18.66
N SER A 266 28.67 -98.32 -17.80
CA SER A 266 27.31 -98.74 -18.11
C SER A 266 26.30 -97.61 -17.89
N ASP A 267 25.18 -97.63 -18.61
CA ASP A 267 24.14 -96.58 -18.53
C ASP A 267 23.64 -96.37 -17.09
N LYS A 268 23.48 -97.45 -16.31
CA LYS A 268 23.07 -97.37 -14.89
C LYS A 268 24.12 -96.69 -14.00
N GLU A 269 25.40 -96.80 -14.31
CA GLU A 269 26.47 -96.13 -13.57
C GLU A 269 26.58 -94.66 -13.97
N LEU A 270 26.41 -94.35 -15.25
CA LEU A 270 26.35 -92.98 -15.76
C LEU A 270 25.21 -92.20 -15.11
N GLU A 271 24.02 -92.80 -15.07
CA GLU A 271 22.82 -92.20 -14.48
C GLU A 271 22.99 -91.92 -12.97
N LYS A 272 23.64 -92.84 -12.24
CA LYS A 272 24.00 -92.61 -10.82
C LYS A 272 25.00 -91.48 -10.62
N ILE A 273 25.97 -91.30 -11.53
CA ILE A 273 26.94 -90.20 -11.46
C ILE A 273 26.26 -88.86 -11.75
N LEU A 274 25.35 -88.83 -12.74
CA LEU A 274 24.54 -87.66 -13.08
C LEU A 274 23.59 -87.27 -11.94
N GLU A 275 22.82 -88.21 -11.38
CA GLU A 275 21.93 -87.94 -10.24
C GLU A 275 22.68 -87.40 -9.02
N LYS A 276 23.81 -88.01 -8.64
CA LYS A 276 24.63 -87.55 -7.50
C LYS A 276 25.33 -86.22 -7.76
N GLY A 277 25.60 -85.90 -9.03
CA GLY A 277 26.22 -84.65 -9.45
C GLY A 277 25.25 -83.47 -9.46
N MET A 278 24.00 -83.72 -9.83
CA MET A 278 22.98 -82.70 -10.08
C MET A 278 22.10 -82.42 -8.84
N LYS A 279 21.88 -83.38 -7.92
CA LYS A 279 21.00 -83.23 -6.73
C LYS A 279 21.53 -82.33 -5.60
N LYS A 280 22.69 -81.67 -5.73
CA LYS A 280 23.33 -80.98 -4.59
C LYS A 280 22.84 -79.55 -4.30
N TYR A 281 21.93 -78.98 -5.10
CA TYR A 281 21.39 -77.63 -4.91
C TYR A 281 19.96 -77.46 -5.52
N GLN A 282 19.03 -78.36 -5.19
CA GLN A 282 17.62 -77.94 -5.03
C GLN A 282 17.45 -77.47 -3.58
#